data_AF-A0A7V5UTL1-F1
#
_entry.id   AF-A0A7V5UTL1-F1
#
_cell.length_a   1.000
_cell.length_b   1.000
_cell.length_c   1.000
_cell.angle_alpha   90.00
_cell.angle_beta   90.00
_cell.angle_gamma   90.00
#
_symmetry.space_group_name_H-M   'P 1'
#
loop_
_entity.id
_entity.type
_entity.pdbx_description
1 polymer ?
#
loop_
_entity_poly.entity_id
_entity_poly.type
_entity_poly.pdbx_seq_one_letter_code
_entity_poly.pdbx_strand_id
1 'polypeptide(L)'
;MHLPKVKFVDIPLPKEIDWMHGFLFQDKWGWGKYIIKKHPGIKKIFSYKIEVEQVKFLKNYIIEFRKENKKLIAENKTKYQKEWQKIEKEFFTELSKILQIDWPKNRKTIKAMVSINPICPRFLNDWSFSIFYNYKKTSQAMEVIMHECCHFLYFEKWKKLYPKMDNKKFESPYLEWHLSELLAPIILNDARAQKILKRRADFYTEHKRIKIDGKTAPKYFGDLYNKITKSKNFDEFLKESYQIIKKSSNLFKI
;
A
#
# COMPACT_ATOMS: atom_id res chain seq x y z
N MET A 1 14.59 17.54 -11.46
CA MET A 1 13.85 16.83 -10.42
C MET A 1 14.58 15.53 -10.07
N HIS A 2 14.85 15.26 -8.78
CA HIS A 2 15.49 14.02 -8.35
C HIS A 2 14.41 12.97 -8.12
N LEU A 3 14.41 11.89 -8.91
CA LEU A 3 13.39 10.84 -8.82
C LEU A 3 13.96 9.58 -8.17
N PRO A 4 13.21 8.92 -7.25
CA PRO A 4 13.65 7.64 -6.72
C PRO A 4 13.62 6.57 -7.81
N LYS A 5 14.28 5.46 -7.52
CA LYS A 5 14.21 4.21 -8.29
C LYS A 5 13.58 3.11 -7.45
N VAL A 6 12.65 2.35 -8.02
CA VAL A 6 12.15 1.13 -7.39
C VAL A 6 13.08 -0.02 -7.74
N LYS A 7 13.64 -0.64 -6.71
CA LYS A 7 14.46 -1.83 -6.82
C LYS A 7 13.70 -3.02 -6.27
N PHE A 8 13.52 -4.03 -7.10
CA PHE A 8 12.88 -5.27 -6.69
C PHE A 8 13.89 -6.18 -6.01
N VAL A 9 13.58 -6.60 -4.79
CA VAL A 9 14.45 -7.43 -3.94
C VAL A 9 13.64 -8.57 -3.34
N ASP A 10 14.31 -9.60 -2.82
CA ASP A 10 13.62 -10.64 -2.08
C ASP A 10 13.28 -10.13 -0.67
N ILE A 11 12.07 -10.39 -0.19
CA ILE A 11 11.71 -10.00 1.18
C ILE A 11 12.54 -10.81 2.20
N PRO A 12 13.14 -10.16 3.22
CA PRO A 12 13.83 -10.87 4.29
C PRO A 12 12.90 -11.86 4.98
N LEU A 13 13.40 -13.06 5.26
CA LEU A 13 12.59 -14.13 5.87
C LEU A 13 11.96 -13.72 7.22
N PRO A 14 12.70 -13.11 8.18
CA PRO A 14 12.08 -12.67 9.44
C PRO A 14 10.92 -11.70 9.20
N LYS A 15 11.12 -10.72 8.30
CA LYS A 15 10.10 -9.73 7.94
C LYS A 15 8.84 -10.41 7.37
N GLU A 16 8.98 -11.37 6.46
CA GLU A 16 7.83 -12.06 5.89
C GLU A 16 7.06 -12.90 6.94
N ILE A 17 7.79 -13.57 7.83
CA ILE A 17 7.21 -14.33 8.95
C ILE A 17 6.39 -13.41 9.85
N ASP A 18 7.00 -12.31 10.32
CA ASP A 18 6.38 -11.37 11.25
C ASP A 18 5.08 -10.81 10.66
N TRP A 19 5.09 -10.39 9.39
CA TRP A 19 3.90 -9.82 8.74
C TRP A 19 2.83 -10.86 8.47
N MET A 20 3.19 -12.04 7.97
CA MET A 20 2.20 -13.09 7.74
C MET A 20 1.56 -13.54 9.06
N HIS A 21 2.34 -13.67 10.13
CA HIS A 21 1.81 -13.98 11.46
C HIS A 21 0.88 -12.87 11.97
N GLY A 22 1.32 -11.62 11.92
CA GLY A 22 0.50 -10.46 12.32
C GLY A 22 -0.85 -10.42 11.60
N PHE A 23 -0.88 -10.63 10.28
CA PHE A 23 -2.15 -10.67 9.52
C PHE A 23 -3.03 -11.90 9.81
N LEU A 24 -2.45 -13.01 10.28
CA LEU A 24 -3.21 -14.21 10.62
C LEU A 24 -3.83 -14.14 12.01
N PHE A 25 -3.19 -13.45 12.97
CA PHE A 25 -3.56 -13.51 14.38
C PHE A 25 -3.90 -12.15 15.02
N GLN A 26 -3.38 -11.05 14.51
CA GLN A 26 -3.51 -9.71 15.14
C GLN A 26 -4.36 -8.74 14.31
N ASP A 27 -4.56 -9.03 13.02
CA ASP A 27 -5.33 -8.17 12.13
C ASP A 27 -6.84 -8.23 12.40
N LYS A 28 -7.40 -7.07 12.71
CA LYS A 28 -8.84 -6.90 12.98
C LYS A 28 -9.69 -6.86 11.72
N TRP A 29 -9.09 -6.63 10.54
CA TRP A 29 -9.82 -6.56 9.27
C TRP A 29 -10.02 -7.93 8.63
N GLY A 30 -9.44 -8.99 9.22
CA GLY A 30 -9.59 -10.36 8.75
C GLY A 30 -8.93 -10.61 7.39
N TRP A 31 -7.89 -9.85 7.05
CA TRP A 31 -7.08 -10.01 5.84
C TRP A 31 -6.29 -11.31 5.82
N GLY A 32 -6.05 -11.96 6.98
CA GLY A 32 -5.50 -13.31 7.07
C GLY A 32 -6.21 -14.33 6.16
N LYS A 33 -7.51 -14.14 5.87
CA LYS A 33 -8.25 -14.97 4.90
C LYS A 33 -7.63 -14.97 3.50
N TYR A 34 -6.98 -13.90 3.07
CA TYR A 34 -6.31 -13.81 1.78
C TYR A 34 -5.02 -14.64 1.74
N ILE A 35 -4.27 -14.64 2.85
CA ILE A 35 -3.12 -15.55 3.03
C ILE A 35 -3.60 -16.99 2.90
N ILE A 36 -4.61 -17.38 3.68
CA ILE A 36 -5.17 -18.74 3.68
C ILE A 36 -5.71 -19.16 2.31
N LYS A 37 -6.33 -18.24 1.56
CA LYS A 37 -6.81 -18.51 0.20
C LYS A 37 -5.66 -18.81 -0.78
N LYS A 38 -4.51 -18.16 -0.63
CA LYS A 38 -3.33 -18.36 -1.48
C LYS A 38 -2.46 -19.53 -1.03
N HIS A 39 -2.45 -19.79 0.26
CA HIS A 39 -1.63 -20.80 0.92
C HIS A 39 -2.50 -21.67 1.83
N PRO A 40 -3.36 -22.56 1.29
CA PRO A 40 -4.28 -23.36 2.10
C PRO A 40 -3.59 -24.22 3.16
N GLY A 41 -2.36 -24.67 2.89
CA GLY A 41 -1.54 -25.44 3.84
C GLY A 41 -1.21 -24.68 5.13
N ILE A 42 -1.23 -23.33 5.10
CA ILE A 42 -1.02 -22.51 6.30
C ILE A 42 -2.16 -22.70 7.31
N LYS A 43 -3.35 -23.17 6.94
CA LYS A 43 -4.47 -23.38 7.90
C LYS A 43 -4.07 -24.23 9.12
N LYS A 44 -3.11 -25.14 8.96
CA LYS A 44 -2.58 -25.94 10.08
C LYS A 44 -1.98 -25.07 11.19
N ILE A 45 -1.55 -23.84 10.91
CA ILE A 45 -1.00 -22.92 11.91
C ILE A 45 -1.94 -22.69 13.09
N PHE A 46 -3.26 -22.74 12.87
CA PHE A 46 -4.27 -22.52 13.90
C PHE A 46 -4.43 -23.69 14.87
N SER A 47 -3.80 -24.86 14.62
CA SER A 47 -3.78 -25.95 15.59
C SER A 47 -2.72 -25.74 16.69
N TYR A 48 -1.74 -24.87 16.47
CA TYR A 48 -0.69 -24.57 17.45
C TYR A 48 -1.18 -23.51 18.44
N LYS A 49 -1.03 -23.79 19.74
CA LYS A 49 -1.53 -22.93 20.82
C LYS A 49 -0.56 -21.83 21.23
N ILE A 50 0.74 -22.03 20.99
CA ILE A 50 1.78 -21.08 21.39
C ILE A 50 2.42 -20.42 20.18
N GLU A 51 2.71 -19.12 20.30
CA GLU A 51 3.23 -18.28 19.22
C GLU A 51 4.55 -18.81 18.65
N VAL A 52 5.45 -19.31 19.51
CA VAL A 52 6.74 -19.88 19.09
C VAL A 52 6.57 -21.05 18.11
N GLU A 53 5.56 -21.91 18.33
CA GLU A 53 5.27 -23.02 17.40
C GLU A 53 4.64 -22.52 16.10
N GLN A 54 3.75 -21.52 16.17
CA GLN A 54 3.14 -20.90 15.00
C GLN A 54 4.21 -20.26 14.10
N VAL A 55 5.14 -19.49 14.69
CA VAL A 55 6.27 -18.85 14.02
C VAL A 55 7.21 -19.91 13.42
N LYS A 56 7.52 -20.97 14.16
CA LYS A 56 8.34 -22.09 13.66
C LYS A 56 7.68 -22.79 12.46
N PHE A 57 6.39 -23.07 12.55
CA PHE A 57 5.63 -23.66 11.45
C PHE A 57 5.65 -22.75 10.21
N LEU A 58 5.36 -21.46 10.40
CA LEU A 58 5.31 -20.48 9.32
C LEU A 58 6.67 -20.30 8.64
N LYS A 59 7.75 -20.25 9.42
CA LYS A 59 9.13 -20.22 8.92
C LYS A 59 9.40 -21.41 7.99
N ASN A 60 9.10 -22.62 8.43
CA ASN A 60 9.32 -23.83 7.64
C ASN A 60 8.47 -23.83 6.36
N TYR A 61 7.20 -23.45 6.47
CA TYR A 61 6.31 -23.33 5.32
C TYR A 61 6.86 -22.35 4.27
N ILE A 62 7.27 -21.16 4.69
CA ILE A 62 7.80 -20.11 3.79
C ILE A 62 9.08 -20.60 3.11
N ILE A 63 10.00 -21.23 3.85
CA ILE A 63 11.26 -21.75 3.28
C ILE A 63 10.99 -22.77 2.19
N GLU A 64 10.17 -23.80 2.47
CA GLU A 64 9.87 -24.83 1.48
C GLU A 64 9.08 -24.27 0.29
N PHE A 65 8.08 -23.43 0.53
CA PHE A 65 7.32 -22.80 -0.55
C PHE A 65 8.23 -21.98 -1.49
N ARG A 66 9.14 -21.17 -0.92
CA ARG A 66 10.10 -20.37 -1.70
C ARG A 66 11.05 -21.25 -2.50
N LYS A 67 11.49 -22.38 -1.92
CA LYS A 67 12.37 -23.35 -2.58
C LYS A 67 11.66 -23.99 -3.79
N GLU A 68 10.44 -24.48 -3.60
CA GLU A 68 9.61 -25.08 -4.65
C GLU A 68 9.26 -24.08 -5.76
N ASN A 69 9.04 -22.81 -5.40
CA ASN A 69 8.61 -21.76 -6.33
C ASN A 69 9.74 -20.80 -6.76
N LYS A 70 11.02 -21.14 -6.50
CA LYS A 70 12.18 -20.25 -6.68
C LYS A 70 12.24 -19.64 -8.08
N LYS A 71 12.05 -20.48 -9.11
CA LYS A 71 12.07 -20.04 -10.52
C LYS A 71 10.95 -19.04 -10.81
N LEU A 72 9.72 -19.36 -10.42
CA LEU A 72 8.54 -18.50 -10.66
C LEU A 72 8.64 -17.16 -9.91
N ILE A 73 9.16 -17.16 -8.68
CA ILE A 73 9.40 -15.93 -7.91
C ILE A 73 10.44 -15.06 -8.62
N ALA A 74 11.57 -15.65 -9.06
CA ALA A 74 12.62 -14.91 -9.76
C ALA A 74 12.16 -14.35 -11.11
N GLU A 75 11.40 -15.11 -11.88
CA GLU A 75 10.83 -14.68 -13.15
C GLU A 75 9.87 -13.50 -12.97
N ASN A 76 8.94 -13.58 -12.01
CA ASN A 76 8.01 -12.48 -11.75
C ASN A 76 8.70 -11.25 -11.16
N LYS A 77 9.73 -11.42 -10.32
CA LYS A 77 10.57 -10.31 -9.83
C LYS A 77 11.17 -9.52 -11.01
N THR A 78 11.80 -10.22 -11.95
CA THR A 78 12.38 -9.62 -13.15
C THR A 78 11.32 -8.98 -14.04
N LYS A 79 10.19 -9.66 -14.23
CA LYS A 79 9.05 -9.15 -14.99
C LYS A 79 8.52 -7.85 -14.40
N TYR A 80 8.28 -7.79 -13.09
CA TYR A 80 7.79 -6.57 -12.44
C TYR A 80 8.80 -5.43 -12.54
N GLN A 81 10.09 -5.70 -12.35
CA GLN A 81 11.14 -4.69 -12.52
C GLN A 81 11.13 -4.12 -13.94
N LYS A 82 11.07 -4.97 -14.97
CA LYS A 82 11.05 -4.55 -16.39
C LYS A 82 9.81 -3.74 -16.74
N GLU A 83 8.63 -4.18 -16.29
CA GLU A 83 7.37 -3.48 -16.58
C GLU A 83 7.27 -2.15 -15.84
N TRP A 84 7.73 -2.11 -14.59
CA TRP A 84 7.81 -0.87 -13.82
C TRP A 84 8.74 0.16 -14.46
N GLN A 85 9.93 -0.24 -14.92
CA GLN A 85 10.91 0.65 -15.54
C GLN A 85 10.36 1.42 -16.75
N LYS A 86 9.37 0.86 -17.46
CA LYS A 86 8.72 1.53 -18.60
C LYS A 86 7.93 2.78 -18.18
N ILE A 87 7.35 2.77 -16.98
CA ILE A 87 6.42 3.81 -16.52
C ILE A 87 6.99 4.65 -15.37
N GLU A 88 8.04 4.18 -14.69
CA GLU A 88 8.57 4.73 -13.44
C GLU A 88 8.80 6.25 -13.49
N LYS A 89 9.54 6.72 -14.50
CA LYS A 89 9.91 8.14 -14.61
C LYS A 89 8.67 9.02 -14.78
N GLU A 90 7.77 8.61 -15.67
CA GLU A 90 6.54 9.33 -15.97
C GLU A 90 5.64 9.36 -14.73
N PHE A 91 5.43 8.20 -14.08
CA PHE A 91 4.60 8.09 -12.89
C PHE A 91 5.11 8.96 -11.75
N PHE A 92 6.39 8.89 -11.40
CA PHE A 92 6.94 9.71 -10.32
C PHE A 92 6.89 11.21 -10.64
N THR A 93 6.98 11.57 -11.92
CA THR A 93 6.82 12.96 -12.37
C THR A 93 5.37 13.43 -12.20
N GLU A 94 4.40 12.65 -12.66
CA GLU A 94 2.99 13.00 -12.54
C GLU A 94 2.52 12.98 -11.09
N LEU A 95 2.97 12.02 -10.28
CA LEU A 95 2.65 11.96 -8.86
C LEU A 95 3.17 13.19 -8.09
N SER A 96 4.40 13.65 -8.39
CA SER A 96 4.94 14.91 -7.83
C SER A 96 4.07 16.11 -8.21
N LYS A 97 3.65 16.21 -9.48
CA LYS A 97 2.74 17.28 -9.95
C LYS A 97 1.35 17.19 -9.33
N ILE A 98 0.81 15.98 -9.12
CA ILE A 98 -0.49 15.77 -8.46
C ILE A 98 -0.43 16.25 -7.02
N LEU A 99 0.58 15.79 -6.27
CA LEU A 99 0.75 16.09 -4.83
C LEU A 99 1.40 17.45 -4.56
N GLN A 100 1.89 18.12 -5.60
CA GLN A 100 2.53 19.44 -5.52
C GLN A 100 3.70 19.45 -4.52
N ILE A 101 4.54 18.43 -4.61
CA ILE A 101 5.72 18.26 -3.77
C ILE A 101 6.79 17.48 -4.51
N ASP A 102 8.04 17.92 -4.38
CA ASP A 102 9.18 17.20 -4.92
C ASP A 102 9.49 15.95 -4.10
N TRP A 103 10.01 14.93 -4.79
CA TRP A 103 10.61 13.78 -4.13
C TRP A 103 11.83 14.20 -3.30
N PRO A 104 12.03 13.66 -2.09
CA PRO A 104 13.18 14.00 -1.24
C PRO A 104 14.51 13.63 -1.89
N LYS A 105 15.47 14.57 -1.90
CA LYS A 105 16.81 14.37 -2.51
C LYS A 105 17.62 13.25 -1.85
N ASN A 106 17.36 12.96 -0.58
CA ASN A 106 18.05 11.93 0.20
C ASN A 106 17.42 10.53 0.05
N ARG A 107 16.29 10.39 -0.66
CA ARG A 107 15.58 9.12 -0.83
C ARG A 107 15.64 8.64 -2.27
N LYS A 108 16.79 8.04 -2.62
CA LYS A 108 17.12 7.61 -3.99
C LYS A 108 16.47 6.28 -4.41
N THR A 109 16.05 5.46 -3.46
CA THR A 109 15.61 4.09 -3.73
C THR A 109 14.41 3.72 -2.88
N ILE A 110 13.40 3.14 -3.52
CA ILE A 110 12.28 2.43 -2.88
C ILE A 110 12.51 0.93 -3.10
N LYS A 111 12.45 0.12 -2.04
CA LYS A 111 12.59 -1.35 -2.16
C LYS A 111 11.22 -2.00 -2.31
N ALA A 112 10.98 -2.64 -3.46
CA ALA A 112 9.82 -3.49 -3.68
C ALA A 112 10.19 -4.94 -3.34
N MET A 113 9.78 -5.40 -2.16
CA MET A 113 10.17 -6.70 -1.62
C MET A 113 9.19 -7.78 -2.11
N VAL A 114 9.64 -8.63 -3.02
CA VAL A 114 8.81 -9.72 -3.56
C VAL A 114 8.53 -10.73 -2.46
N SER A 115 7.25 -11.02 -2.24
CA SER A 115 6.73 -11.80 -1.12
C SER A 115 5.72 -12.83 -1.58
N ILE A 116 5.62 -13.95 -0.86
CA ILE A 116 4.55 -14.92 -1.02
C ILE A 116 3.27 -14.47 -0.31
N ASN A 117 3.35 -13.48 0.58
CA ASN A 117 2.18 -12.89 1.22
C ASN A 117 1.37 -12.07 0.19
N PRO A 118 0.07 -12.34 -0.03
CA PRO A 118 -0.75 -11.54 -0.92
C PRO A 118 -1.09 -10.14 -0.38
N ILE A 119 -0.92 -9.90 0.92
CA ILE A 119 -1.13 -8.59 1.53
C ILE A 119 0.17 -7.80 1.41
N CYS A 120 0.10 -6.55 0.95
CA CYS A 120 1.24 -5.78 0.47
C CYS A 120 1.53 -4.53 1.34
N PRO A 121 1.90 -4.65 2.62
CA PRO A 121 2.19 -3.47 3.46
C PRO A 121 3.39 -2.66 2.97
N ARG A 122 3.37 -1.36 3.27
CA ARG A 122 4.49 -0.41 3.17
C ARG A 122 5.19 -0.12 4.50
N PHE A 123 6.43 0.34 4.41
CA PHE A 123 7.34 0.65 5.50
C PHE A 123 7.99 2.02 5.27
N LEU A 124 7.43 3.06 5.92
CA LEU A 124 7.81 4.46 5.65
C LEU A 124 9.25 4.79 6.02
N ASN A 125 9.79 4.21 7.10
CA ASN A 125 11.17 4.47 7.52
C ASN A 125 12.19 3.90 6.53
N ASP A 126 11.93 2.68 6.06
CA ASP A 126 12.80 1.92 5.17
C ASP A 126 12.67 2.34 3.70
N TRP A 127 11.64 3.10 3.35
CA TRP A 127 11.22 3.32 1.95
C TRP A 127 11.09 1.97 1.22
N SER A 128 10.32 1.07 1.81
CA SER A 128 10.10 -0.26 1.25
C SER A 128 8.65 -0.66 1.35
N PHE A 129 8.21 -1.54 0.46
CA PHE A 129 6.90 -2.18 0.55
C PHE A 129 7.04 -3.62 0.08
N SER A 130 6.07 -4.47 0.40
CA SER A 130 6.03 -5.83 -0.11
C SER A 130 5.11 -5.94 -1.32
N ILE A 131 5.41 -6.85 -2.23
CA ILE A 131 4.60 -7.11 -3.43
C ILE A 131 4.42 -8.60 -3.62
N PHE A 132 3.18 -9.04 -3.77
CA PHE A 132 2.88 -10.45 -4.01
C PHE A 132 3.55 -10.94 -5.31
N TYR A 133 4.23 -12.08 -5.23
CA TYR A 133 5.06 -12.60 -6.32
C TYR A 133 4.28 -13.03 -7.56
N ASN A 134 2.98 -13.33 -7.46
CA ASN A 134 2.25 -14.03 -8.52
C ASN A 134 0.86 -13.45 -8.81
N TYR A 135 0.81 -12.19 -9.21
CA TYR A 135 -0.40 -11.59 -9.76
C TYR A 135 -0.81 -12.24 -11.09
N LYS A 136 -2.11 -12.51 -11.25
CA LYS A 136 -2.68 -13.05 -12.50
C LYS A 136 -2.45 -12.13 -13.70
N LYS A 137 -2.53 -10.81 -13.47
CA LYS A 137 -2.27 -9.79 -14.49
C LYS A 137 -1.19 -8.84 -14.00
N THR A 138 -0.20 -8.56 -14.82
CA THR A 138 0.86 -7.58 -14.50
C THR A 138 0.29 -6.21 -14.12
N SER A 139 -0.81 -5.79 -14.76
CA SER A 139 -1.45 -4.51 -14.43
C SER A 139 -1.95 -4.43 -12.99
N GLN A 140 -2.33 -5.55 -12.36
CA GLN A 140 -2.66 -5.58 -10.94
C GLN A 140 -1.42 -5.34 -10.07
N ALA A 141 -0.29 -5.95 -10.43
CA ALA A 141 0.97 -5.67 -9.74
C ALA A 141 1.37 -4.20 -9.90
N MET A 142 1.23 -3.63 -11.11
CA MET A 142 1.55 -2.21 -11.37
C MET A 142 0.67 -1.27 -10.55
N GLU A 143 -0.63 -1.52 -10.44
CA GLU A 143 -1.51 -0.74 -9.57
C GLU A 143 -1.01 -0.75 -8.12
N VAL A 144 -0.70 -1.92 -7.57
CA VAL A 144 -0.22 -2.04 -6.19
C VAL A 144 1.11 -1.31 -6.01
N ILE A 145 2.05 -1.46 -6.95
CA ILE A 145 3.32 -0.72 -6.90
C ILE A 145 3.10 0.80 -6.93
N MET A 146 2.18 1.28 -7.78
CA MET A 146 1.82 2.70 -7.84
C MET A 146 1.15 3.16 -6.53
N HIS A 147 0.31 2.33 -5.92
CA HIS A 147 -0.36 2.61 -4.64
C HIS A 147 0.65 2.75 -3.51
N GLU A 148 1.53 1.77 -3.35
CA GLU A 148 2.56 1.83 -2.31
C GLU A 148 3.55 2.98 -2.53
N CYS A 149 3.88 3.28 -3.79
CA CYS A 149 4.69 4.44 -4.12
C CYS A 149 3.99 5.78 -3.80
N CYS A 150 2.67 5.85 -4.02
CA CYS A 150 1.85 7.02 -3.70
C CYS A 150 1.96 7.37 -2.22
N HIS A 151 1.91 6.36 -1.34
CA HIS A 151 2.04 6.57 0.10
C HIS A 151 3.32 7.29 0.50
N PHE A 152 4.48 6.93 -0.06
CA PHE A 152 5.75 7.57 0.34
C PHE A 152 5.71 9.08 0.08
N LEU A 153 5.30 9.51 -1.11
CA LEU A 153 5.24 10.94 -1.42
C LEU A 153 4.09 11.64 -0.68
N TYR A 154 2.97 10.94 -0.49
CA TYR A 154 1.84 11.43 0.31
C TYR A 154 2.25 11.73 1.76
N PHE A 155 3.01 10.87 2.43
CA PHE A 155 3.45 11.15 3.80
C PHE A 155 4.56 12.20 3.89
N GLU A 156 5.36 12.39 2.84
CA GLU A 156 6.25 13.56 2.77
C GLU A 156 5.44 14.86 2.65
N LYS A 157 4.34 14.85 1.87
CA LYS A 157 3.39 15.97 1.83
C LYS A 157 2.77 16.23 3.20
N TRP A 158 2.37 15.17 3.88
CA TRP A 158 1.79 15.25 5.22
C TRP A 158 2.75 15.90 6.21
N LYS A 159 4.01 15.44 6.26
CA LYS A 159 5.04 16.01 7.15
C LYS A 159 5.30 17.48 6.87
N LYS A 160 5.23 17.92 5.61
CA LYS A 160 5.34 19.33 5.24
C LYS A 160 4.18 20.18 5.79
N LEU A 161 2.95 19.67 5.72
CA LEU A 161 1.76 20.39 6.20
C LEU A 161 1.58 20.33 7.72
N TYR A 162 2.01 19.24 8.35
CA TYR A 162 1.85 18.96 9.77
C TYR A 162 3.18 18.51 10.40
N PRO A 163 4.19 19.39 10.49
CA PRO A 163 5.54 19.02 10.92
C PRO A 163 5.63 18.51 12.36
N LYS A 164 4.62 18.78 13.19
CA LYS A 164 4.53 18.32 14.58
C LYS A 164 3.74 17.00 14.74
N MET A 165 3.30 16.38 13.65
CA MET A 165 2.54 15.14 13.71
C MET A 165 3.45 13.98 14.13
N ASP A 166 2.99 13.17 15.08
CA ASP A 166 3.65 11.91 15.42
C ASP A 166 3.53 10.92 14.25
N ASN A 167 4.67 10.45 13.74
CA ASN A 167 4.74 9.47 12.66
C ASN A 167 4.03 8.15 12.99
N LYS A 168 3.83 7.80 14.27
CA LYS A 168 3.03 6.62 14.66
C LYS A 168 1.62 6.65 14.07
N LYS A 169 1.07 7.84 13.84
CA LYS A 169 -0.26 8.01 13.24
C LYS A 169 -0.33 7.62 11.78
N PHE A 170 0.80 7.42 11.11
CA PHE A 170 0.82 6.95 9.72
C PHE A 170 0.66 5.44 9.60
N GLU A 171 0.52 4.74 10.72
CA GLU A 171 0.26 3.31 10.78
C GLU A 171 -1.19 3.01 11.18
N SER A 172 -1.68 1.83 10.81
CA SER A 172 -3.01 1.37 11.24
C SER A 172 -3.07 1.26 12.78
N PRO A 173 -4.20 1.60 13.43
CA PRO A 173 -5.51 1.99 12.87
C PRO A 173 -5.78 3.50 12.92
N TYR A 174 -4.73 4.35 12.88
CA TYR A 174 -4.92 5.79 13.01
C TYR A 174 -5.61 6.40 11.79
N LEU A 175 -6.34 7.51 11.98
CA LEU A 175 -7.14 8.15 10.93
C LEU A 175 -6.27 8.61 9.75
N GLU A 176 -5.05 9.06 10.02
CA GLU A 176 -4.09 9.49 9.00
C GLU A 176 -3.68 8.30 8.10
N TRP A 177 -3.54 7.10 8.67
CA TRP A 177 -3.41 5.87 7.89
C TRP A 177 -4.67 5.58 7.05
N HIS A 178 -5.86 5.59 7.65
CA HIS A 178 -7.11 5.35 6.90
C HIS A 178 -7.29 6.34 5.74
N LEU A 179 -6.96 7.61 5.97
CA LEU A 179 -7.04 8.64 4.95
C LEU A 179 -6.04 8.36 3.83
N SER A 180 -4.82 7.93 4.14
CA SER A 180 -3.84 7.55 3.11
C SER A 180 -4.36 6.42 2.21
N GLU A 181 -4.99 5.39 2.77
CA GLU A 181 -5.55 4.26 2.01
C GLU A 181 -6.80 4.63 1.20
N LEU A 182 -7.58 5.60 1.66
CA LEU A 182 -8.70 6.19 0.89
C LEU A 182 -8.20 7.06 -0.27
N LEU A 183 -7.19 7.88 -0.01
CA LEU A 183 -6.74 8.90 -0.94
C LEU A 183 -5.81 8.33 -2.01
N ALA A 184 -5.01 7.30 -1.73
CA ALA A 184 -4.13 6.70 -2.72
C ALA A 184 -4.90 6.23 -3.99
N PRO A 185 -6.01 5.47 -3.91
CA PRO A 185 -6.78 5.13 -5.10
C PRO A 185 -7.46 6.33 -5.75
N ILE A 186 -7.83 7.39 -5.00
CA ILE A 186 -8.37 8.64 -5.58
C ILE A 186 -7.31 9.32 -6.42
N ILE A 187 -6.09 9.47 -5.89
CA ILE A 187 -4.94 10.06 -6.57
C ILE A 187 -4.57 9.23 -7.81
N LEU A 188 -4.55 7.90 -7.70
CA LEU A 188 -4.26 7.02 -8.84
C LEU A 188 -5.36 7.03 -9.90
N ASN A 189 -6.57 7.44 -9.55
CA ASN A 189 -7.68 7.65 -10.48
C ASN A 189 -7.69 9.06 -11.10
N ASP A 190 -6.76 9.95 -10.75
CA ASP A 190 -6.50 11.21 -11.47
C ASP A 190 -6.16 10.93 -12.93
N ALA A 191 -6.65 11.76 -13.85
CA ALA A 191 -6.43 11.57 -15.30
C ALA A 191 -4.95 11.45 -15.68
N ARG A 192 -4.05 12.14 -14.97
CA ARG A 192 -2.60 12.06 -15.20
C ARG A 192 -2.05 10.68 -14.85
N ALA A 193 -2.45 10.12 -13.72
CA ALA A 193 -2.06 8.77 -13.31
C ALA A 193 -2.73 7.68 -14.17
N GLN A 194 -4.00 7.88 -14.57
CA GLN A 194 -4.76 6.92 -15.38
C GLN A 194 -4.22 6.76 -16.80
N LYS A 195 -3.60 7.78 -17.39
CA LYS A 195 -2.87 7.65 -18.67
C LYS A 195 -1.80 6.56 -18.63
N ILE A 196 -1.21 6.34 -17.45
CA ILE A 196 -0.15 5.38 -17.19
C ILE A 196 -0.75 4.04 -16.77
N LEU A 197 -1.59 4.04 -15.72
CA LEU A 197 -2.11 2.82 -15.10
C LEU A 197 -3.09 2.06 -16.00
N LYS A 198 -3.92 2.77 -16.77
CA LYS A 198 -4.94 2.22 -17.69
C LYS A 198 -5.88 1.19 -17.05
N ARG A 199 -6.07 1.29 -15.73
CA ARG A 199 -7.06 0.56 -14.94
C ARG A 199 -7.47 1.41 -13.75
N ARG A 200 -8.72 1.30 -13.34
CA ARG A 200 -9.22 1.97 -12.15
C ARG A 200 -8.53 1.40 -10.92
N ALA A 201 -7.95 2.27 -10.10
CA ALA A 201 -7.43 1.89 -8.80
C ALA A 201 -8.59 1.54 -7.85
N ASP A 202 -8.48 0.42 -7.16
CA ASP A 202 -9.54 -0.13 -6.31
C ASP A 202 -9.43 0.35 -4.86
N PHE A 203 -10.55 0.33 -4.16
CA PHE A 203 -10.65 0.71 -2.75
C PHE A 203 -10.91 -0.52 -1.89
N TYR A 204 -10.44 -0.49 -0.65
CA TYR A 204 -10.76 -1.52 0.33
C TYR A 204 -12.26 -1.63 0.57
N THR A 205 -12.72 -2.86 0.78
CA THR A 205 -14.15 -3.16 0.95
C THR A 205 -14.68 -2.52 2.24
N GLU A 206 -13.84 -2.49 3.26
CA GLU A 206 -14.05 -1.89 4.57
C GLU A 206 -14.34 -0.39 4.42
N HIS A 207 -13.54 0.34 3.63
CA HIS A 207 -13.81 1.75 3.35
C HIS A 207 -15.07 1.97 2.48
N LYS A 208 -15.38 1.06 1.55
CA LYS A 208 -16.62 1.16 0.74
C LYS A 208 -17.89 1.05 1.60
N ARG A 209 -17.82 0.44 2.78
CA ARG A 209 -18.95 0.31 3.72
C ARG A 209 -19.18 1.55 4.57
N ILE A 210 -18.15 2.39 4.74
CA ILE A 210 -18.25 3.64 5.51
C ILE A 210 -19.06 4.66 4.71
N LYS A 211 -20.03 5.31 5.36
CA LYS A 211 -20.87 6.34 4.74
C LYS A 211 -20.71 7.70 5.41
N ILE A 212 -20.39 8.72 4.62
CA ILE A 212 -20.32 10.13 5.03
C ILE A 212 -21.37 10.88 4.21
N ASP A 213 -22.31 11.55 4.88
CA ASP A 213 -23.42 12.27 4.25
C ASP A 213 -24.16 11.43 3.19
N GLY A 214 -24.47 10.18 3.53
CA GLY A 214 -25.17 9.23 2.64
C GLY A 214 -24.34 8.65 1.49
N LYS A 215 -23.11 9.14 1.24
CA LYS A 215 -22.18 8.64 0.21
C LYS A 215 -21.16 7.69 0.81
N THR A 216 -20.67 6.71 0.05
CA THR A 216 -19.53 5.90 0.50
C THR A 216 -18.29 6.78 0.68
N ALA A 217 -17.41 6.46 1.62
CA ALA A 217 -16.19 7.24 1.85
C ALA A 217 -15.36 7.44 0.55
N PRO A 218 -15.10 6.40 -0.28
CA PRO A 218 -14.47 6.57 -1.58
C PRO A 218 -15.17 7.61 -2.49
N LYS A 219 -16.51 7.58 -2.55
CA LYS A 219 -17.27 8.54 -3.36
C LYS A 219 -17.17 9.95 -2.79
N TYR A 220 -17.32 10.09 -1.47
CA TYR A 220 -17.28 11.37 -0.80
C TYR A 220 -15.95 12.09 -1.02
N PHE A 221 -14.83 11.43 -0.68
CA PHE A 221 -13.49 12.01 -0.87
C PHE A 221 -13.12 12.16 -2.34
N GLY A 222 -13.62 11.30 -3.24
CA GLY A 222 -13.45 11.46 -4.68
C GLY A 222 -14.19 12.69 -5.24
N ASP A 223 -15.44 12.93 -4.82
CA ASP A 223 -16.19 14.13 -5.18
C ASP A 223 -15.47 15.40 -4.66
N LEU A 224 -14.94 15.34 -3.43
CA LEU A 224 -14.14 16.41 -2.81
C LEU A 224 -12.85 16.70 -3.60
N TYR A 225 -12.10 15.65 -3.97
CA TYR A 225 -10.90 15.75 -4.78
C TYR A 225 -11.20 16.45 -6.11
N ASN A 226 -12.25 16.02 -6.81
CA ASN A 226 -12.65 16.61 -8.08
C ASN A 226 -13.12 18.06 -7.96
N LYS A 227 -13.70 18.45 -6.82
CA LYS A 227 -14.11 19.83 -6.56
C LYS A 227 -12.90 20.73 -6.33
N ILE A 228 -12.00 20.35 -5.43
CA ILE A 228 -10.88 21.20 -4.99
C ILE A 228 -9.73 21.19 -6.00
N THR A 229 -9.40 20.04 -6.59
CA THR A 229 -8.24 19.99 -7.50
C THR A 229 -8.49 20.65 -8.86
N LYS A 230 -9.73 21.05 -9.18
CA LYS A 230 -10.02 21.97 -10.29
C LYS A 230 -9.29 23.31 -10.14
N SER A 231 -9.11 23.81 -8.91
CA SER A 231 -8.29 24.99 -8.62
C SER A 231 -6.80 24.66 -8.44
N LYS A 232 -6.40 23.40 -8.66
CA LYS A 232 -5.03 22.88 -8.49
C LYS A 232 -4.45 23.21 -7.12
N ASN A 233 -5.16 22.91 -6.03
CA ASN A 233 -4.62 23.06 -4.67
C ASN A 233 -4.71 21.75 -3.88
N PHE A 234 -3.63 20.96 -3.86
CA PHE A 234 -3.61 19.70 -3.13
C PHE A 234 -3.51 19.91 -1.61
N ASP A 235 -2.88 21.00 -1.15
CA ASP A 235 -2.73 21.31 0.27
C ASP A 235 -4.10 21.54 0.93
N GLU A 236 -4.94 22.33 0.26
CA GLU A 236 -6.31 22.59 0.69
C GLU A 236 -7.15 21.31 0.70
N PHE A 237 -7.06 20.51 -0.37
CA PHE A 237 -7.72 19.22 -0.44
C PHE A 237 -7.33 18.30 0.73
N LEU A 238 -6.03 18.20 1.04
CA LEU A 238 -5.54 17.35 2.11
C LEU A 238 -5.98 17.87 3.49
N LYS A 239 -5.93 19.19 3.71
CA LYS A 239 -6.40 19.83 4.94
C LYS A 239 -7.89 19.59 5.17
N GLU A 240 -8.71 19.83 4.15
CA GLU A 240 -10.16 19.64 4.23
C GLU A 240 -10.51 18.16 4.44
N SER A 241 -9.86 17.26 3.69
CA SER A 241 -10.02 15.82 3.87
C SER A 241 -9.68 15.36 5.30
N TYR A 242 -8.61 15.91 5.88
CA TYR A 242 -8.23 15.60 7.26
C TYR A 242 -9.26 16.11 8.28
N GLN A 243 -9.79 17.33 8.10
CA GLN A 243 -10.85 17.82 8.99
C GLN A 243 -12.11 16.96 8.93
N ILE A 244 -12.49 16.52 7.72
CA ILE A 244 -13.67 15.69 7.51
C ILE A 244 -13.50 14.32 8.16
N ILE A 245 -12.37 13.64 7.95
CA ILE A 245 -12.14 12.32 8.56
C ILE A 245 -12.06 12.40 10.10
N LYS A 246 -11.55 13.51 10.67
CA LYS A 246 -11.57 13.74 12.12
C LYS A 246 -12.99 13.93 12.66
N LYS A 247 -13.81 14.75 12.00
CA LYS A 247 -15.23 14.94 12.35
C LYS A 247 -16.02 13.63 12.26
N SER A 248 -15.64 12.77 11.32
CA SER A 248 -16.26 11.46 11.08
C SER A 248 -15.53 10.30 11.75
N SER A 249 -14.66 10.57 12.73
CA SER A 249 -13.70 9.59 13.25
C SER A 249 -14.33 8.32 13.84
N ASN A 250 -15.53 8.43 14.40
CA ASN A 250 -16.33 7.31 14.91
C ASN A 250 -16.64 6.26 13.83
N LEU A 251 -16.74 6.67 12.56
CA LEU A 251 -17.04 5.77 11.44
C LEU A 251 -15.83 4.93 11.01
N PHE A 252 -14.62 5.29 11.46
CA PHE A 252 -13.36 4.67 11.09
C PHE A 252 -12.76 3.82 12.22
N LYS A 253 -13.44 3.71 13.37
CA LYS A 253 -13.07 2.79 14.44
C LYS A 253 -13.48 1.37 14.04
N ILE A 254 -12.59 0.66 13.36
CA ILE A 254 -12.73 -0.74 12.92
C ILE A 254 -11.88 -1.65 13.80
#